data_AF-A0A534AU33-F1
#
_entry.id   AF-A0A534AU33-F1
#
_cell.length_a   1.000
_cell.length_b   1.000
_cell.length_c   1.000
_cell.angle_alpha   90.00
_cell.angle_beta   90.00
_cell.angle_gamma   90.00
#
_symmetry.space_group_name_H-M   'P 1'
#
loop_
_entity.id
_entity.type
_entity.pdbx_description
1 polymer ?
#
loop_
_entity_poly.entity_id
_entity_poly.type
_entity_poly.pdbx_seq_one_letter_code
_entity_poly.pdbx_strand_id
1 'polypeptide(L)'
;MDLTRLEGGRVNMSPARPLAPALARSALAVTITWLCLAAGSPGVGAPLKEASGAGAHYDVVISGGTIYDGSGSPPFVGDVALRGDRIVYVGPHAPGSASERV
;
A
#
# COMPACT_ATOMS: atom_id res chain seq x y z
N MET A 1 -33.30 41.35 -2.24
CA MET A 1 -32.12 41.74 -3.03
C MET A 1 -30.90 41.13 -2.31
N ASP A 2 -30.86 39.83 -2.05
CA ASP A 2 -30.39 38.75 -2.94
C ASP A 2 -29.40 39.20 -4.01
N LEU A 3 -28.11 38.86 -3.81
CA LEU A 3 -27.04 38.65 -4.80
C LEU A 3 -25.69 38.43 -4.08
N THR A 4 -25.51 37.30 -3.39
CA THR A 4 -24.16 36.72 -3.18
C THR A 4 -24.18 35.20 -3.09
N ARG A 5 -25.13 34.60 -3.82
CA ARG A 5 -25.11 33.18 -4.20
C ARG A 5 -24.41 33.05 -5.54
N LEU A 6 -23.08 33.01 -5.55
CA LEU A 6 -22.25 32.49 -6.65
C LEU A 6 -20.96 31.98 -6.03
N GLU A 7 -20.86 30.68 -5.82
CA GLU A 7 -20.05 29.78 -6.65
C GLU A 7 -18.67 29.52 -6.03
N GLY A 8 -18.25 28.25 -6.07
CA GLY A 8 -16.87 27.90 -5.74
C GLY A 8 -16.70 26.93 -4.59
N GLY A 9 -17.67 26.04 -4.34
CA GLY A 9 -17.41 24.77 -3.66
C GLY A 9 -16.44 23.93 -4.50
N ARG A 10 -15.13 24.23 -4.40
CA ARG A 10 -14.09 23.32 -4.89
C ARG A 10 -14.11 22.12 -3.97
N VAL A 11 -14.83 21.09 -4.40
CA VAL A 11 -14.54 19.72 -4.02
C VAL A 11 -13.04 19.52 -4.22
N ASN A 12 -12.30 19.44 -3.12
CA ASN A 12 -10.89 19.10 -3.14
C ASN A 12 -10.80 17.62 -3.51
N MET A 13 -10.98 17.32 -4.79
CA MET A 13 -10.72 16.03 -5.38
C MET A 13 -9.22 15.84 -5.32
N SER A 14 -8.75 15.17 -4.26
CA SER A 14 -7.42 14.58 -4.22
C SER A 14 -7.22 13.83 -5.54
N PRO A 15 -6.30 14.27 -6.42
CA PRO A 15 -6.03 13.50 -7.61
C PRO A 15 -5.53 12.13 -7.15
N ALA A 16 -6.22 11.09 -7.60
CA ALA A 16 -5.76 9.71 -7.51
C ALA A 16 -4.30 9.70 -7.96
N ARG A 17 -3.37 9.55 -7.01
CA ARG A 17 -1.96 9.42 -7.35
C ARG A 17 -1.81 8.05 -7.99
N PRO A 18 -1.54 7.98 -9.30
CA PRO A 18 -1.43 6.71 -9.99
C PRO A 18 -0.30 5.91 -9.36
N LEU A 19 -0.62 4.69 -8.96
CA LEU A 19 0.34 3.66 -8.64
C LEU A 19 1.07 3.29 -9.93
N ALA A 20 2.18 3.97 -10.21
CA ALA A 20 3.13 3.57 -11.23
C ALA A 20 4.54 3.64 -10.63
N PRO A 21 5.24 2.50 -10.63
CA PRO A 21 6.53 2.50 -11.28
C PRO A 21 6.58 1.31 -12.24
N ALA A 22 5.92 1.45 -13.38
CA ALA A 22 6.11 0.54 -14.49
C ALA A 22 6.50 1.36 -15.71
N LEU A 23 7.68 1.05 -16.26
CA LEU A 23 8.14 1.43 -17.58
C LEU A 23 8.66 2.87 -17.78
N ALA A 24 9.95 3.09 -17.49
CA ALA A 24 10.77 4.05 -18.24
C ALA A 24 12.28 3.74 -18.08
N ARG A 25 12.67 2.48 -18.29
CA ARG A 25 14.09 2.11 -18.53
C ARG A 25 14.33 2.17 -20.04
N SER A 26 14.45 3.37 -20.59
CA SER A 26 14.73 3.55 -22.01
C SER A 26 15.57 4.81 -22.26
N ALA A 27 16.82 4.74 -21.81
CA ALA A 27 17.92 5.53 -22.36
C ALA A 27 19.15 4.63 -22.55
N LEU A 28 18.92 3.39 -22.98
CA LEU A 28 19.94 2.45 -23.44
C LEU A 28 20.01 2.51 -24.97
N ALA A 29 20.24 3.70 -25.51
CA ALA A 29 20.51 3.95 -26.92
C ALA A 29 21.45 5.17 -26.87
N VAL A 30 22.76 5.05 -27.00
CA VAL A 30 23.51 4.62 -28.18
C VAL A 30 24.97 4.56 -27.67
N THR A 31 25.69 3.43 -27.81
CA THR A 31 27.19 3.37 -27.94
C THR A 31 27.79 1.97 -27.82
N ILE A 32 27.06 0.93 -27.41
CA ILE A 32 27.62 -0.44 -27.45
C ILE A 32 27.37 -1.05 -28.83
N THR A 33 28.01 -0.43 -29.82
CA THR A 33 28.25 -1.02 -31.14
C THR A 33 29.42 -1.99 -30.97
N TRP A 34 29.08 -3.27 -30.75
CA TRP A 34 29.83 -4.48 -31.10
C TRP A 34 31.35 -4.37 -31.29
N LEU A 35 32.18 -4.95 -30.40
CA LEU A 35 33.46 -5.51 -30.87
C LEU A 35 34.14 -6.65 -30.10
N CYS A 36 34.13 -6.81 -28.78
CA CYS A 36 35.06 -7.79 -28.19
C CYS A 36 34.40 -8.79 -27.23
N LEU A 37 34.12 -9.96 -27.82
CA LEU A 37 34.00 -11.30 -27.25
C LEU A 37 34.83 -11.55 -25.97
N ALA A 38 34.30 -11.14 -24.81
CA ALA A 38 34.69 -11.66 -23.50
C ALA A 38 33.44 -11.72 -22.62
N ALA A 39 32.92 -12.93 -22.43
CA ALA A 39 31.80 -13.21 -21.58
C ALA A 39 32.16 -12.96 -20.10
N GLY A 40 31.30 -12.24 -19.36
CA GLY A 40 31.37 -12.14 -17.90
C GLY A 40 31.00 -10.76 -17.36
N SER A 41 29.71 -10.41 -17.35
CA SER A 41 29.20 -9.15 -16.79
C SER A 41 29.23 -9.13 -15.25
N PRO A 42 29.88 -8.15 -14.58
CA PRO A 42 29.63 -7.84 -13.17
C PRO A 42 28.39 -6.92 -13.09
N GLY A 43 27.21 -7.54 -13.01
CA GLY A 43 25.95 -6.84 -12.78
C GLY A 43 25.78 -6.49 -11.31
N VAL A 44 25.89 -5.19 -11.01
CA VAL A 44 25.70 -4.54 -9.72
C VAL A 44 24.45 -5.02 -8.97
N GLY A 45 24.57 -5.16 -7.65
CA GLY A 45 23.53 -5.66 -6.76
C GLY A 45 22.24 -4.83 -6.80
N ALA A 46 21.12 -5.53 -6.87
CA ALA A 46 19.84 -5.05 -6.37
C ALA A 46 19.60 -5.72 -5.02
N PRO A 47 19.18 -5.00 -3.97
CA PRO A 47 18.73 -5.67 -2.75
C PRO A 47 17.49 -6.48 -3.12
N LEU A 48 17.59 -7.80 -2.94
CA LEU A 48 16.43 -8.66 -2.89
C LEU A 48 15.60 -8.15 -1.73
N LYS A 49 14.51 -7.42 -2.02
CA LYS A 49 13.48 -7.09 -1.05
C LYS A 49 13.04 -8.43 -0.48
N GLU A 50 13.52 -8.74 0.72
CA GLU A 50 13.20 -9.96 1.42
C GLU A 50 11.69 -10.13 1.38
N ALA A 51 11.25 -11.29 0.90
CA ALA A 51 9.87 -11.71 1.04
C ALA A 51 9.63 -11.86 2.56
N SER A 52 9.27 -10.75 3.23
CA SER A 52 8.64 -10.76 4.53
C SER A 52 7.56 -11.84 4.44
N GLY A 53 7.68 -12.83 5.33
CA GLY A 53 7.11 -14.16 5.20
C GLY A 53 5.67 -14.19 4.72
N ALA A 54 5.26 -15.35 4.21
CA ALA A 54 3.95 -15.65 3.63
C ALA A 54 2.76 -15.52 4.62
N GLY A 55 2.70 -14.42 5.37
CA GLY A 55 1.59 -13.97 6.18
C GLY A 55 0.61 -13.18 5.33
N ALA A 56 -0.63 -13.10 5.81
CA ALA A 56 -1.67 -12.33 5.15
C ALA A 56 -1.27 -10.84 5.07
N HIS A 57 -1.53 -10.22 3.93
CA HIS A 57 -1.37 -8.78 3.74
C HIS A 57 -2.74 -8.09 3.88
N TYR A 58 -2.76 -7.04 4.71
CA TYR A 58 -3.91 -6.16 4.98
C TYR A 58 -3.64 -4.74 4.49
N ASP A 59 -4.70 -3.99 4.24
CA ASP A 59 -4.56 -2.58 3.88
C ASP A 59 -4.40 -1.74 5.15
N VAL A 60 -5.29 -1.95 6.12
CA VAL A 60 -5.25 -1.27 7.42
C VAL A 60 -5.39 -2.30 8.54
N VAL A 61 -4.59 -2.14 9.59
CA VAL A 61 -4.81 -2.83 10.88
C VAL A 61 -4.96 -1.78 11.97
N ILE A 62 -6.08 -1.84 12.69
CA ILE A 62 -6.30 -1.10 13.93
C ILE A 62 -5.88 -2.02 15.06
N SER A 63 -4.86 -1.62 15.83
CA SER A 63 -4.26 -2.50 16.84
C SER A 63 -4.61 -2.11 18.28
N GLY A 64 -4.82 -3.13 19.12
CA GLY A 64 -5.05 -2.95 20.56
C GLY A 64 -6.31 -2.15 20.93
N GLY A 65 -7.29 -2.08 20.03
CA GLY A 65 -8.57 -1.43 20.27
C GLY A 65 -9.47 -2.27 21.16
N THR A 66 -10.43 -1.65 21.84
CA THR A 66 -11.52 -2.35 22.52
C THR A 66 -12.65 -2.61 21.53
N ILE A 67 -12.95 -3.88 21.29
CA ILE A 67 -13.88 -4.34 20.25
C ILE A 67 -15.23 -4.61 20.87
N TYR A 68 -16.25 -3.96 20.32
CA TYR A 68 -17.66 -4.17 20.63
C TYR A 68 -18.33 -4.83 19.41
N ASP A 69 -18.82 -6.06 19.56
CA ASP A 69 -19.40 -6.86 18.47
C ASP A 69 -20.93 -6.68 18.33
N GLY A 70 -21.57 -6.01 19.29
CA GLY A 70 -23.01 -5.74 19.30
C GLY A 70 -23.89 -6.90 19.75
N SER A 71 -23.31 -8.05 20.15
CA SER A 71 -24.09 -9.19 20.66
C SER A 71 -24.60 -8.98 22.11
N GLY A 72 -24.08 -7.97 22.79
CA GLY A 72 -24.29 -7.74 24.22
C GLY A 72 -23.29 -8.49 25.12
N SER A 73 -22.36 -9.24 24.52
CA SER A 73 -21.24 -9.87 25.23
C SER A 73 -20.25 -8.80 25.73
N PRO A 74 -19.44 -9.10 26.78
CA PRO A 74 -18.39 -8.19 27.22
C PRO A 74 -17.41 -7.87 26.07
N PRO A 75 -16.96 -6.61 25.94
CA PRO A 75 -15.98 -6.25 24.93
C PRO A 75 -14.61 -6.85 25.25
N PHE A 76 -13.75 -6.98 24.23
CA PHE A 76 -12.39 -7.48 24.40
C PHE A 76 -11.37 -6.61 23.66
N VAL A 77 -10.11 -6.65 24.09
CA VAL A 77 -9.02 -5.93 23.44
C VAL A 77 -8.44 -6.78 22.31
N GLY A 78 -8.27 -6.20 21.13
CA GLY A 78 -7.69 -6.91 20.00
C GLY A 78 -7.44 -6.03 18.79
N ASP A 79 -7.12 -6.70 17.69
CA ASP A 79 -6.87 -6.13 16.39
C ASP A 79 -8.06 -6.33 15.45
N VAL A 80 -8.29 -5.35 14.59
CA VAL A 80 -9.23 -5.43 13.46
C VAL A 80 -8.46 -5.15 12.17
N ALA A 81 -8.46 -6.10 11.24
CA ALA A 81 -7.78 -5.95 9.96
C ALA A 81 -8.78 -5.78 8.81
N LEU A 82 -8.48 -4.83 7.93
CA LEU A 82 -9.29 -4.48 6.78
C LEU A 82 -8.56 -4.79 5.47
N ARG A 83 -9.35 -5.19 4.48
CA ARG A 83 -8.95 -5.22 3.07
C ARG A 83 -10.01 -4.48 2.25
N GLY A 84 -9.60 -3.38 1.63
CA GLY A 84 -10.51 -2.40 1.04
C GLY A 84 -11.54 -1.92 2.07
N ASP A 85 -12.81 -2.09 1.74
CA ASP A 85 -13.95 -1.73 2.58
C ASP A 85 -14.35 -2.84 3.59
N ARG A 86 -13.70 -4.00 3.54
CA ARG A 86 -14.14 -5.19 4.28
C ARG A 86 -13.25 -5.51 5.47
N ILE A 87 -13.89 -5.81 6.60
CA ILE A 87 -13.22 -6.46 7.74
C ILE A 87 -12.94 -7.91 7.38
N VAL A 88 -11.66 -8.30 7.41
CA VAL A 88 -11.21 -9.66 7.07
C VAL A 88 -10.62 -10.42 8.25
N TYR A 89 -10.35 -9.73 9.37
CA TYR A 89 -9.90 -10.33 10.61
C TYR A 89 -10.39 -9.53 11.81
N VAL A 90 -10.80 -10.25 12.86
CA VAL A 90 -11.08 -9.71 14.20
C VAL A 90 -10.55 -10.73 15.20
N GLY A 91 -9.69 -10.29 16.12
CA GLY A 91 -9.12 -11.20 17.13
C GLY A 91 -7.98 -10.57 17.91
N PRO A 92 -7.30 -11.33 18.78
CA PRO A 92 -6.29 -10.76 19.68
C PRO A 92 -5.11 -10.11 18.93
N HIS A 93 -4.60 -10.77 17.87
CA HIS A 93 -3.43 -10.30 17.11
C HIS A 93 -3.56 -10.65 15.63
N ALA A 94 -3.62 -9.62 14.77
CA ALA A 94 -3.75 -9.80 13.32
C ALA A 94 -2.49 -10.49 12.75
N PRO A 95 -2.63 -11.65 12.09
CA PRO A 95 -1.48 -12.36 11.55
C PRO A 95 -1.04 -11.73 10.22
N GLY A 96 0.18 -11.21 10.15
CA GLY A 96 0.80 -10.71 8.92
C GLY A 96 1.08 -9.21 8.94
N SER A 97 1.22 -8.62 7.74
CA SER A 97 1.63 -7.22 7.55
C SER A 97 0.46 -6.36 7.08
N ALA A 98 0.54 -5.06 7.36
CA ALA A 98 -0.43 -4.08 6.92
C ALA A 98 0.29 -2.94 6.19
N SER A 99 -0.34 -2.38 5.15
CA SER A 99 0.15 -1.16 4.52
C SER A 99 0.08 0.03 5.47
N GLU A 100 -0.94 0.07 6.32
CA GLU A 100 -1.12 1.06 7.39
C GLU A 100 -1.46 0.37 8.71
N ARG A 101 -0.85 0.85 9.81
CA ARG A 101 -1.17 0.41 11.16
C ARG A 101 -1.42 1.62 12.04
N VAL A 102 -2.55 1.59 12.75
CA VAL A 102 -2.99 2.61 13.70
C VAL A 102 -3.02 1.98 15.08
#